data_AF-A0A259HNU0-F1
#
_entry.id   AF-A0A259HNU0-F1
#
_cell.length_a   1.000
_cell.length_b   1.000
_cell.length_c   1.000
_cell.angle_alpha   90.00
_cell.angle_beta   90.00
_cell.angle_gamma   90.00
#
_symmetry.space_group_name_H-M   'P 1'
#
loop_
_entity.id
_entity.type
_entity.pdbx_description
1 polymer ?
#
loop_
_entity_poly.entity_id
_entity_poly.type
_entity_poly.pdbx_seq_one_letter_code
_entity_poly.pdbx_strand_id
1 'polypeptide(L)'
;MGQTDSSVLKIQTPQKDLIDYLRHYTKSKGKAPDASMQVGKLYRTYLPVVGYGPAVGFVFGGGISFSSLLGPASNTHISSALLNASVTTKEQFYMNLRTNLYLPNDKWILQGDFRIMLYAQPTYGLGIHKNESDSGQNMRFNYLRFYEKAYRNVAKHFYVGMGIVPGKINHVISSSFITDANIMKYASDKHFDFICISRRGGGRVKKIFGTNTSNLILQSEVPVIAVPNTYRHVKIKSVLYATDLSDLEKEMKKVVEFANPLGAEIELLHLNYPSDIVFNSKVIENIIRKFPKSHIKYSLENINLLYNLVVNLQAVIKKHKPSILVMFTD
;
A
#
# COMPACT_ATOMS: atom_id res chain seq x y z
N MET A 1 -8.71 55.61 54.31
CA MET A 1 -9.59 54.45 54.59
C MET A 1 -9.72 53.67 53.28
N GLY A 2 -9.20 52.48 53.06
CA GLY A 2 -8.40 51.55 53.85
C GLY A 2 -7.85 50.48 52.87
N GLN A 3 -6.68 49.95 53.19
CA GLN A 3 -6.01 48.77 52.61
C GLN A 3 -6.98 47.54 52.62
N THR A 4 -6.82 46.50 51.80
CA THR A 4 -5.72 45.52 51.88
C THR A 4 -5.61 44.59 50.68
N ASP A 5 -4.36 44.16 50.49
CA ASP A 5 -3.84 43.06 49.69
C ASP A 5 -4.72 41.81 49.59
N SER A 6 -4.62 41.15 48.44
CA SER A 6 -4.73 39.70 48.33
C SER A 6 -3.73 39.22 47.28
N SER A 7 -2.46 39.24 47.66
CA SER A 7 -1.41 38.47 47.01
C SER A 7 -1.74 36.98 47.18
N VAL A 8 -2.41 36.42 46.17
CA VAL A 8 -2.64 34.97 46.09
C VAL A 8 -1.29 34.31 45.87
N LEU A 9 -0.68 33.85 46.97
CA LEU A 9 0.42 32.89 46.96
C LEU A 9 -0.01 31.68 46.12
N LYS A 10 0.50 31.60 44.88
CA LYS A 10 0.49 30.37 44.11
C LYS A 10 1.37 29.37 44.87
N ILE A 11 0.76 28.58 45.74
CA ILE A 11 1.38 27.38 46.27
C ILE A 11 1.54 26.44 45.07
N GLN A 12 2.73 26.46 44.45
CA GLN A 12 3.15 25.39 43.56
C GLN A 12 3.27 24.14 44.42
N THR A 13 2.22 23.33 44.44
CA THR A 13 2.30 21.96 44.94
C THR A 13 3.35 21.24 44.09
N PRO A 14 4.37 20.61 44.70
CA PRO A 14 5.36 19.87 43.95
C PRO A 14 4.66 18.71 43.23
N GLN A 15 4.56 18.81 41.91
CA GLN A 15 4.03 17.76 41.06
C GLN A 15 4.98 16.56 41.15
N LYS A 16 4.51 15.45 41.70
CA LYS A 16 5.24 14.18 41.74
C LYS A 16 4.81 13.32 40.55
N ASP A 17 5.75 12.97 39.70
CA ASP A 17 5.50 12.13 38.54
C ASP A 17 5.86 10.67 38.81
N LEU A 18 5.47 9.76 37.91
CA LEU A 18 5.75 8.32 38.00
C LEU A 18 7.26 8.02 38.16
N ILE A 19 8.10 8.88 37.60
CA ILE A 19 9.57 8.80 37.70
C ILE A 19 10.05 9.07 39.13
N ASP A 20 9.39 9.94 39.90
CA ASP A 20 9.75 10.23 41.28
C ASP A 20 9.43 9.04 42.20
N TYR A 21 8.31 8.36 41.95
CA TYR A 21 7.96 7.10 42.62
C TYR A 21 8.95 5.97 42.28
N LEU A 22 9.33 5.84 41.01
CA LEU A 22 10.33 4.86 40.58
C LEU A 22 11.70 5.13 41.21
N ARG A 23 12.14 6.39 41.29
CA ARG A 23 13.41 6.76 41.95
C ARG A 23 13.40 6.46 43.45
N HIS A 24 12.25 6.64 44.11
CA HIS A 24 12.08 6.28 45.51
C HIS A 24 12.28 4.77 45.74
N TYR A 25 11.80 3.95 44.82
CA TYR A 25 11.93 2.49 44.89
C TYR A 25 13.32 1.98 44.46
N THR A 26 13.96 2.62 43.48
CA THR A 26 15.26 2.16 42.93
C THR A 26 16.51 2.75 43.61
N LYS A 27 16.36 3.58 44.65
CA LYS A 27 17.47 4.27 45.36
C LYS A 27 18.43 5.02 44.43
N SER A 28 17.94 5.51 43.29
CA SER A 28 18.77 6.24 42.31
C SER A 28 19.07 7.66 42.81
N LYS A 29 20.34 7.96 43.11
CA LYS A 29 20.84 9.30 43.52
C LYS A 29 21.03 10.27 42.34
N GLY A 30 20.08 10.32 41.41
CA GLY A 30 20.13 11.28 40.29
C GLY A 30 19.74 12.69 40.74
N LYS A 31 20.42 13.73 40.21
CA LYS A 31 20.00 15.14 40.38
C LYS A 31 18.54 15.32 39.89
N ALA A 32 17.78 16.17 40.56
CA ALA A 32 16.45 16.58 40.09
C ALA A 32 16.60 17.18 38.67
N PRO A 33 15.68 16.88 37.73
CA PRO A 33 15.73 17.46 36.39
C PRO A 33 15.66 18.99 36.49
N ASP A 34 16.48 19.69 35.69
CA ASP A 34 16.46 21.15 35.61
C ASP A 34 15.05 21.64 35.22
N ALA A 35 14.56 22.69 35.87
CA ALA A 35 13.23 23.26 35.60
C ALA A 35 13.09 23.89 34.20
N SER A 36 14.20 24.10 33.49
CA SER A 36 14.22 24.61 32.12
C SER A 36 15.10 23.73 31.23
N MET A 37 14.67 23.53 29.98
CA MET A 37 15.47 22.80 28.99
C MET A 37 16.69 23.62 28.57
N GLN A 38 17.85 22.97 28.53
CA GLN A 38 19.08 23.58 28.04
C GLN A 38 19.20 23.43 26.52
N VAL A 39 19.61 24.49 25.85
CA VAL A 39 19.84 24.48 24.39
C VAL A 39 20.93 23.45 24.06
N GLY A 40 20.66 22.60 23.08
CA GLY A 40 21.56 21.53 22.62
C GLY A 40 21.59 20.29 23.51
N LYS A 41 20.99 20.30 24.70
CA LYS A 41 20.95 19.14 25.60
C LYS A 41 19.92 18.12 25.12
N LEU A 42 20.36 16.88 24.95
CA LEU A 42 19.52 15.76 24.56
C LEU A 42 18.88 15.09 25.78
N TYR A 43 17.58 15.26 25.92
CA TYR A 43 16.75 14.57 26.91
C TYR A 43 16.24 13.24 26.32
N ARG A 44 16.27 12.18 27.13
CA ARG A 44 15.93 10.81 26.72
C ARG A 44 14.98 10.20 27.75
N THR A 45 13.86 9.67 27.27
CA THR A 45 12.89 8.94 28.08
C THR A 45 12.68 7.55 27.49
N TYR A 46 12.80 6.52 28.31
CA TYR A 46 12.54 5.14 27.94
C TYR A 46 11.14 4.75 28.40
N LEU A 47 10.34 4.16 27.52
CA LEU A 47 8.97 3.75 27.81
C LEU A 47 8.82 2.24 27.51
N PRO A 48 8.54 1.38 28.49
CA PRO A 48 8.16 0.01 28.18
C PRO A 48 6.81 -0.01 27.46
N VAL A 49 6.66 -0.91 26.49
CA VAL A 49 5.40 -1.13 25.77
C VAL A 49 4.95 -2.55 26.07
N VAL A 50 3.88 -2.68 26.85
CA VAL A 50 3.25 -3.97 27.15
C VAL A 50 1.75 -3.84 26.92
N GLY A 51 1.14 -4.85 26.33
CA GLY A 51 -0.30 -4.85 26.08
C GLY A 51 -0.82 -6.23 25.72
N TYR A 52 -2.14 -6.36 25.58
CA TYR A 52 -2.80 -7.57 25.13
C TYR A 52 -4.01 -7.23 24.27
N GLY A 53 -4.24 -7.97 23.19
CA GLY A 53 -5.46 -7.84 22.39
C GLY A 53 -5.75 -9.08 21.53
N PRO A 54 -7.02 -9.39 21.21
CA PRO A 54 -7.37 -10.61 20.46
C PRO A 54 -6.66 -10.75 19.11
N ALA A 55 -6.48 -9.65 18.39
CA ALA A 55 -5.86 -9.64 17.06
C ALA A 55 -4.33 -9.73 17.07
N VAL A 56 -3.69 -9.43 18.21
CA VAL A 56 -2.22 -9.28 18.30
C VAL A 56 -1.59 -10.18 19.37
N GLY A 57 -2.37 -10.74 20.29
CA GLY A 57 -1.87 -11.46 21.45
C GLY A 57 -1.25 -10.51 22.49
N PHE A 58 -0.28 -11.00 23.26
CA PHE A 58 0.53 -10.12 24.11
C PHE A 58 1.52 -9.34 23.26
N VAL A 59 1.72 -8.08 23.59
CA VAL A 59 2.66 -7.16 22.96
C VAL A 59 3.78 -6.87 23.95
N PHE A 60 5.03 -6.97 23.49
CA PHE A 60 6.23 -6.64 24.26
C PHE A 60 7.12 -5.73 23.43
N GLY A 61 7.57 -4.63 24.00
CA GLY A 61 8.39 -3.67 23.29
C GLY A 61 8.92 -2.55 24.16
N GLY A 62 9.55 -1.59 23.49
CA GLY A 62 10.12 -0.41 24.11
C GLY A 62 10.06 0.78 23.18
N GLY A 63 9.87 1.94 23.78
CA GLY A 63 9.94 3.25 23.17
C GLY A 63 11.09 4.06 23.74
N ILE A 64 11.70 4.89 22.90
CA ILE A 64 12.69 5.89 23.28
C ILE A 64 12.22 7.22 22.70
N SER A 65 11.90 8.17 23.60
CA SER A 65 11.63 9.55 23.24
C SER A 65 12.90 10.37 23.44
N PHE A 66 13.32 11.04 22.39
CA PHE A 66 14.38 12.03 22.38
C PHE A 66 13.75 13.41 22.29
N SER A 67 14.21 14.36 23.10
CA SER A 67 13.79 15.75 23.05
C SER A 67 14.99 16.67 23.22
N SER A 68 15.06 17.72 22.41
CA SER A 68 16.14 18.71 22.50
C SER A 68 15.64 20.05 22.01
N LEU A 69 16.09 21.11 22.67
CA LEU A 69 15.88 22.47 22.22
C LEU A 69 17.08 22.87 21.35
N LEU A 70 16.90 23.05 20.04
CA LEU A 70 18.02 23.28 19.11
C LEU A 70 18.40 24.76 18.91
N GLY A 71 17.64 25.68 19.51
CA GLY A 71 17.87 27.13 19.44
C GLY A 71 17.35 27.84 20.69
N PRO A 72 17.29 29.18 20.71
CA PRO A 72 16.82 29.93 21.87
C PRO A 72 15.37 29.57 22.24
N ALA A 73 15.10 29.39 23.54
CA ALA A 73 13.78 29.01 24.05
C ALA A 73 12.68 30.05 23.77
N SER A 74 13.05 31.29 23.46
CA SER A 74 12.11 32.39 23.16
C SER A 74 11.43 32.25 21.79
N ASN A 75 12.05 31.54 20.85
CA ASN A 75 11.61 31.52 19.45
C ASN A 75 11.85 30.20 18.72
N THR A 76 12.29 29.15 19.42
CA THR A 76 12.54 27.83 18.85
C THR A 76 11.73 26.81 19.61
N HIS A 77 10.91 26.04 18.91
CA HIS A 77 10.15 24.95 19.53
C HIS A 77 11.05 23.75 19.84
N ILE A 78 10.58 22.89 20.75
CA ILE A 78 11.29 21.68 21.14
C ILE A 78 11.25 20.67 20.00
N SER A 79 12.44 20.22 19.59
CA SER A 79 12.59 19.10 18.67
C SER A 79 12.36 17.79 19.39
N SER A 80 11.69 16.85 18.72
CA SER A 80 11.38 15.53 19.28
C SER A 80 11.62 14.42 18.25
N ALA A 81 12.03 13.25 18.75
CA ALA A 81 12.03 12.01 18.00
C ALA A 81 11.51 10.87 18.90
N LEU A 82 10.52 10.13 18.45
CA LEU A 82 9.96 8.99 19.15
C LEU A 82 10.19 7.72 18.34
N LEU A 83 11.09 6.87 18.83
CA LEU A 83 11.34 5.54 18.29
C LEU A 83 10.60 4.52 19.15
N ASN A 84 9.74 3.69 18.56
CA ASN A 84 9.19 2.52 19.23
C ASN A 84 9.49 1.26 18.42
N ALA A 85 9.72 0.16 19.12
CA ALA A 85 9.76 -1.18 18.55
C ALA A 85 9.02 -2.16 19.46
N SER A 86 8.20 -3.04 18.88
CA SER A 86 7.48 -4.08 19.61
C SER A 86 7.33 -5.36 18.79
N VAL A 87 7.22 -6.46 19.51
CA VAL A 87 6.89 -7.80 19.02
C VAL A 87 5.63 -8.29 19.71
N THR A 88 4.96 -9.27 19.11
CA THR A 88 3.75 -9.86 19.70
C THR A 88 3.78 -11.38 19.74
N THR A 89 2.93 -11.99 20.56
CA THR A 89 2.79 -13.46 20.62
C THR A 89 2.10 -14.06 19.40
N LYS A 90 1.67 -13.23 18.44
CA LYS A 90 1.19 -13.65 17.12
C LYS A 90 2.23 -13.42 16.02
N GLU A 91 3.51 -13.35 16.38
CA GLU A 91 4.65 -13.20 15.45
C GLU A 91 4.58 -11.92 14.60
N GLN A 92 4.10 -10.83 15.20
CA GLN A 92 4.02 -9.53 14.54
C GLN A 92 5.13 -8.63 15.05
N PHE A 93 5.76 -7.88 14.15
CA PHE A 93 6.78 -6.88 14.47
C PHE A 93 6.32 -5.49 14.03
N TYR A 94 6.44 -4.52 14.92
CA TYR A 94 6.13 -3.12 14.68
C TYR A 94 7.32 -2.26 15.06
N MET A 95 7.72 -1.36 14.17
CA MET A 95 8.69 -0.31 14.45
C MET A 95 8.16 1.01 13.89
N ASN A 96 8.22 2.07 14.67
CA ASN A 96 7.91 3.41 14.19
C ASN A 96 8.93 4.42 14.70
N LEU A 97 9.38 5.32 13.82
CA LEU A 97 10.17 6.49 14.16
C LEU A 97 9.38 7.73 13.69
N ARG A 98 8.97 8.55 14.65
CA ARG A 98 8.33 9.85 14.38
C ARG A 98 9.30 10.95 14.79
N THR A 99 9.57 11.90 13.90
CA THR A 99 10.43 13.05 14.17
C THR A 99 9.67 14.34 13.91
N ASN A 100 9.89 15.35 14.76
CA ASN A 100 9.50 16.74 14.57
C ASN A 100 10.69 17.59 14.99
N LEU A 101 11.54 17.98 14.05
CA LEU A 101 12.74 18.75 14.30
C LEU A 101 12.50 20.22 13.93
N TYR A 102 12.69 21.10 14.90
CA TYR A 102 12.64 22.54 14.76
C TYR A 102 14.08 23.07 14.82
N LEU A 103 14.61 23.50 13.67
CA LEU A 103 15.94 24.11 13.60
C LEU A 103 15.92 25.51 14.22
N PRO A 104 17.08 26.13 14.52
CA PRO A 104 17.13 27.41 15.21
C PRO A 104 16.19 28.48 14.64
N ASN A 105 15.47 29.18 15.53
CA ASN A 105 14.44 30.18 15.23
C ASN A 105 13.26 29.64 14.41
N ASP A 106 13.02 28.33 14.47
CA ASP A 106 12.08 27.58 13.63
C ASP A 106 12.24 27.85 12.13
N LYS A 107 13.43 28.28 11.67
CA LYS A 107 13.65 28.65 10.26
C LYS A 107 13.34 27.49 9.31
N TRP A 108 13.58 26.27 9.79
CA TRP A 108 13.21 25.04 9.15
C TRP A 108 12.54 24.09 10.14
N ILE A 109 11.51 23.40 9.67
CA ILE A 109 10.82 22.35 10.40
C ILE A 109 10.88 21.09 9.56
N LEU A 110 11.43 20.01 10.11
CA LEU A 110 11.51 18.69 9.46
C LEU A 110 10.60 17.72 10.20
N GLN A 111 9.70 17.05 9.47
CA GLN A 111 8.74 16.11 10.04
C GLN A 111 8.84 14.76 9.33
N GLY A 112 9.22 13.73 10.08
CA GLY A 112 9.36 12.36 9.61
C GLY A 112 8.36 11.40 10.27
N ASP A 113 7.83 10.45 9.48
CA ASP A 113 7.05 9.31 9.97
C ASP A 113 7.47 8.05 9.21
N PHE A 114 8.36 7.28 9.84
CA PHE A 114 8.88 6.02 9.31
C PHE A 114 8.24 4.86 10.05
N ARG A 115 7.71 3.89 9.31
CA ARG A 115 7.10 2.69 9.92
C ARG A 115 7.50 1.43 9.18
N ILE A 116 7.83 0.42 9.95
CA ILE A 116 8.01 -0.95 9.49
C ILE A 116 7.00 -1.80 10.25
N MET A 117 6.13 -2.48 9.54
CA MET A 117 5.19 -3.44 10.12
C MET A 117 5.35 -4.75 9.35
N LEU A 118 5.77 -5.80 10.05
CA LEU A 118 5.89 -7.14 9.49
C LEU A 118 4.92 -8.01 10.26
N TYR A 119 3.80 -8.36 9.65
CA TYR A 119 2.81 -9.22 10.30
C TYR A 119 2.14 -10.15 9.31
N ALA A 120 1.68 -11.28 9.83
CA ALA A 120 0.69 -12.11 9.17
C ALA A 120 -0.65 -11.87 9.85
N GLN A 121 -1.68 -11.53 9.07
CA GLN A 121 -3.07 -11.53 9.56
C GLN A 121 -3.83 -12.63 8.86
N PRO A 122 -4.57 -13.48 9.59
CA PRO A 122 -5.46 -14.43 8.96
C PRO A 122 -6.55 -13.64 8.23
N THR A 123 -6.63 -13.87 6.93
CA THR A 123 -7.70 -13.34 6.09
C THR A 123 -8.67 -14.48 5.80
N TYR A 124 -9.95 -14.17 5.88
CA TYR A 124 -11.01 -15.10 5.57
C TYR A 124 -11.49 -14.77 4.16
N GLY A 125 -11.43 -15.73 3.24
CA GLY A 125 -11.86 -15.47 1.88
C GLY A 125 -13.36 -15.22 1.80
N LEU A 126 -13.76 -14.31 0.92
CA LEU A 126 -15.15 -13.88 0.67
C LEU A 126 -15.98 -14.89 -0.16
N GLY A 127 -15.89 -16.19 0.17
CA GLY A 127 -16.54 -17.26 -0.60
C GLY A 127 -17.82 -17.77 0.05
N ILE A 128 -18.82 -18.10 -0.78
CA ILE A 128 -20.11 -18.71 -0.38
C ILE A 128 -20.00 -20.17 0.11
N HIS A 129 -18.86 -20.83 -0.11
CA HIS A 129 -18.54 -22.14 0.46
C HIS A 129 -17.52 -21.98 1.58
N LYS A 130 -17.97 -21.46 2.73
CA LYS A 130 -17.17 -21.45 3.95
C LYS A 130 -17.38 -22.80 4.64
N ASN A 131 -16.45 -23.74 4.44
CA ASN A 131 -16.38 -24.88 5.35
C ASN A 131 -16.01 -24.34 6.73
N GLU A 132 -16.68 -24.79 7.79
CA GLU A 132 -16.34 -24.38 9.18
C GLU A 132 -14.88 -24.71 9.54
N SER A 133 -14.25 -25.63 8.80
CA SER A 133 -12.84 -26.02 8.89
C SER A 133 -11.87 -25.14 8.10
N ASP A 134 -12.33 -24.09 7.39
CA ASP A 134 -11.46 -23.23 6.59
C ASP A 134 -10.67 -22.29 7.52
N SER A 135 -9.48 -22.75 7.91
CA SER A 135 -8.54 -21.99 8.71
C SER A 135 -8.13 -20.74 7.91
N GLY A 136 -8.33 -19.57 8.51
CA GLY A 136 -8.00 -18.29 7.89
C GLY A 136 -6.60 -18.34 7.27
N GLN A 137 -6.46 -17.85 6.04
CA GLN A 137 -5.17 -17.86 5.35
C GLN A 137 -4.36 -16.66 5.78
N ASN A 138 -3.16 -16.91 6.30
CA ASN A 138 -2.24 -15.87 6.72
C ASN A 138 -1.80 -15.02 5.52
N MET A 139 -2.33 -13.80 5.42
CA MET A 139 -1.84 -12.78 4.53
C MET A 139 -0.62 -12.13 5.16
N ARG A 140 0.54 -12.29 4.53
CA ARG A 140 1.75 -11.56 4.93
C ARG A 140 1.60 -10.11 4.49
N PHE A 141 1.56 -9.21 5.46
CA PHE A 141 1.53 -7.77 5.24
C PHE A 141 2.85 -7.20 5.72
N ASN A 142 3.76 -6.98 4.76
CA ASN A 142 4.98 -6.22 4.98
C ASN A 142 4.71 -4.79 4.54
N TYR A 143 4.65 -3.88 5.50
CA TYR A 143 4.37 -2.47 5.24
C TYR A 143 5.55 -1.62 5.63
N LEU A 144 6.05 -0.88 4.65
CA LEU A 144 7.07 0.14 4.82
C LEU A 144 6.44 1.50 4.51
N ARG A 145 6.53 2.41 5.46
CA ARG A 145 6.12 3.81 5.30
C ARG A 145 7.35 4.70 5.46
N PHE A 146 7.58 5.57 4.49
CA PHE A 146 8.60 6.62 4.54
C PHE A 146 7.94 7.95 4.19
N TYR A 147 7.68 8.78 5.20
CA TYR A 147 7.11 10.10 5.03
C TYR A 147 8.13 11.09 5.57
N GLU A 148 8.53 12.06 4.76
CA GLU A 148 9.44 13.13 5.17
C GLU A 148 8.95 14.45 4.60
N LYS A 149 8.81 15.47 5.43
CA LYS A 149 8.39 16.81 5.04
C LYS A 149 9.36 17.84 5.58
N ALA A 150 9.75 18.79 4.75
CA ALA A 150 10.55 19.94 5.14
C ALA A 150 9.75 21.22 4.89
N TYR A 151 9.67 22.07 5.90
CA TYR A 151 9.04 23.38 5.81
C TYR A 151 10.07 24.46 6.10
N ARG A 152 10.05 25.54 5.33
CA ARG A 152 10.88 26.73 5.53
C ARG A 152 10.00 27.90 5.91
N ASN A 153 10.38 28.64 6.95
CA ASN A 153 9.75 29.91 7.25
C ASN A 153 10.10 30.93 6.17
N VAL A 154 9.10 31.58 5.57
CA VAL A 154 9.30 32.60 4.52
C VAL A 154 8.66 33.94 4.85
N ALA A 155 7.72 33.97 5.80
CA ALA A 155 7.21 35.21 6.39
C ALA A 155 6.76 34.95 7.84
N LYS A 156 6.37 36.00 8.55
CA LYS A 156 5.89 35.91 9.93
C LYS A 156 4.71 34.93 10.01
N HIS A 157 4.90 33.84 10.75
CA HIS A 157 3.94 32.72 10.88
C HIS A 157 3.56 32.01 9.57
N PHE A 158 4.36 32.15 8.50
CA PHE A 158 4.08 31.52 7.22
C PHE A 158 5.23 30.63 6.76
N TYR A 159 4.89 29.39 6.44
CA TYR A 159 5.81 28.33 6.06
C TYR A 159 5.45 27.76 4.69
N VAL A 160 6.45 27.52 3.87
CA VAL A 160 6.33 26.79 2.61
C VAL A 160 7.10 25.50 2.74
N GLY A 161 6.53 24.37 2.32
CA GLY A 161 7.18 23.08 2.46
C GLY A 161 7.01 22.15 1.27
N MET A 162 7.84 21.14 1.27
CA MET A 162 7.85 20.04 0.31
C MET A 162 8.05 18.73 1.06
N GLY A 163 7.69 17.59 0.46
CA GLY A 163 7.90 16.32 1.12
C GLY A 163 7.60 15.11 0.24
N ILE A 164 8.11 13.97 0.68
CA ILE A 164 7.83 12.65 0.09
C ILE A 164 6.70 12.03 0.92
N VAL A 165 5.54 11.88 0.29
CA VAL A 165 4.35 11.29 0.90
C VAL A 165 3.81 10.24 -0.07
N PRO A 166 4.09 8.93 0.15
CA PRO A 166 3.46 7.85 -0.59
C PRO A 166 1.95 8.04 -0.72
N GLY A 167 1.40 7.71 -1.90
CA GLY A 167 0.01 7.92 -2.26
C GLY A 167 -0.99 7.40 -1.22
N LYS A 168 -2.15 8.05 -1.13
CA LYS A 168 -3.21 7.70 -0.17
C LYS A 168 -3.84 6.36 -0.57
N ILE A 169 -3.70 5.35 0.29
CA ILE A 169 -4.44 4.08 0.18
C ILE A 169 -5.72 4.22 1.01
N ASN A 170 -6.88 4.07 0.37
CA ASN A 170 -8.16 4.06 1.06
C ASN A 170 -8.59 2.61 1.31
N HIS A 171 -8.98 2.31 2.55
CA HIS A 171 -9.55 1.02 2.92
C HIS A 171 -11.06 1.16 3.13
N VAL A 172 -11.83 0.24 2.58
CA VAL A 172 -13.30 0.22 2.71
C VAL A 172 -13.75 -1.18 3.05
N ILE A 173 -14.67 -1.26 4.01
CA ILE A 173 -15.38 -2.49 4.37
C ILE A 173 -16.78 -2.36 3.79
N SER A 174 -17.17 -3.30 2.95
CA SER A 174 -18.52 -3.36 2.36
C SER A 174 -19.08 -4.76 2.53
N SER A 175 -20.27 -4.86 3.13
CA SER A 175 -20.95 -6.11 3.45
C SER A 175 -22.12 -6.34 2.50
N SER A 176 -22.16 -7.51 1.85
CA SER A 176 -23.21 -7.90 0.90
C SER A 176 -23.35 -9.42 0.86
N PHE A 177 -24.55 -9.92 0.52
CA PHE A 177 -24.80 -11.34 0.25
C PHE A 177 -24.15 -11.82 -1.06
N ILE A 178 -24.06 -10.93 -2.06
CA ILE A 178 -23.44 -11.20 -3.37
C ILE A 178 -22.18 -10.35 -3.46
N THR A 179 -21.02 -11.01 -3.35
CA THR A 179 -19.72 -10.33 -3.19
C THR A 179 -19.25 -9.66 -4.48
N ASP A 180 -19.31 -10.38 -5.59
CA ASP A 180 -18.94 -9.92 -6.93
C ASP A 180 -19.79 -8.73 -7.37
N ALA A 181 -21.12 -8.79 -7.23
CA ALA A 181 -22.00 -7.65 -7.54
C ALA A 181 -21.67 -6.40 -6.71
N ASN A 182 -21.33 -6.58 -5.43
CA ASN A 182 -20.92 -5.48 -4.56
C ASN A 182 -19.58 -4.88 -4.99
N ILE A 183 -18.61 -5.72 -5.38
CA ILE A 183 -17.31 -5.25 -5.91
C ILE A 183 -17.53 -4.46 -7.20
N MET A 184 -18.32 -4.99 -8.15
CA MET A 184 -18.59 -4.32 -9.44
C MET A 184 -19.29 -2.98 -9.22
N LYS A 185 -20.35 -2.96 -8.40
CA LYS A 185 -21.08 -1.74 -8.08
C LYS A 185 -20.16 -0.69 -7.45
N TYR A 186 -19.38 -1.08 -6.44
CA TYR A 186 -18.48 -0.16 -5.77
C TYR A 186 -17.39 0.37 -6.71
N ALA A 187 -16.83 -0.51 -7.55
CA ALA A 187 -15.81 -0.14 -8.52
C ALA A 187 -16.35 0.88 -9.55
N SER A 188 -17.56 0.64 -10.07
CA SER A 188 -18.23 1.53 -11.02
C SER A 188 -18.64 2.86 -10.37
N ASP A 189 -19.35 2.83 -9.23
CA ASP A 189 -19.82 4.04 -8.52
C ASP A 189 -18.65 4.98 -8.12
N LYS A 190 -17.46 4.42 -7.89
CA LYS A 190 -16.24 5.17 -7.53
C LYS A 190 -15.29 5.38 -8.70
N HIS A 191 -15.66 4.97 -9.91
CA HIS A 191 -14.91 5.18 -11.15
C HIS A 191 -13.47 4.64 -11.04
N PHE A 192 -13.32 3.41 -10.55
CA PHE A 192 -12.02 2.75 -10.54
C PHE A 192 -11.57 2.38 -11.96
N ASP A 193 -10.28 2.51 -12.24
CA ASP A 193 -9.70 2.15 -13.54
C ASP A 193 -9.60 0.62 -13.72
N PHE A 194 -9.31 -0.11 -12.64
CA PHE A 194 -9.10 -1.57 -12.65
C PHE A 194 -9.55 -2.21 -11.34
N ILE A 195 -10.05 -3.45 -11.44
CA ILE A 195 -10.26 -4.36 -10.30
C ILE A 195 -9.14 -5.38 -10.28
N CYS A 196 -8.25 -5.32 -9.30
CA CYS A 196 -7.25 -6.36 -9.07
C CYS A 196 -7.79 -7.39 -8.08
N ILE A 197 -7.87 -8.66 -8.48
CA ILE A 197 -8.36 -9.73 -7.62
C ILE A 197 -7.47 -10.98 -7.71
N SER A 198 -7.16 -11.58 -6.56
CA SER A 198 -6.42 -12.84 -6.51
C SER A 198 -7.35 -14.04 -6.66
N ARG A 199 -6.80 -15.15 -7.15
CA ARG A 199 -7.51 -16.44 -7.14
C ARG A 199 -7.46 -17.07 -5.75
N ARG A 200 -8.64 -17.35 -5.15
CA ARG A 200 -8.71 -18.30 -4.02
C ARG A 200 -8.44 -19.71 -4.55
N GLY A 201 -7.38 -20.35 -4.05
CA GLY A 201 -7.14 -21.78 -4.21
C GLY A 201 -8.12 -22.59 -3.37
N GLY A 202 -9.36 -22.74 -3.86
CA GLY A 202 -10.32 -23.70 -3.30
C GLY A 202 -9.98 -25.11 -3.75
N GLY A 203 -9.15 -25.81 -2.97
CA GLY A 203 -8.97 -27.27 -3.07
C GLY A 203 -8.14 -27.80 -4.25
N ARG A 204 -7.82 -29.09 -4.19
CA ARG A 204 -7.03 -29.87 -5.18
C ARG A 204 -7.73 -30.04 -6.55
N VAL A 205 -8.79 -29.29 -6.83
CA VAL A 205 -9.62 -29.43 -8.05
C VAL A 205 -9.42 -28.21 -8.97
N LYS A 206 -9.12 -28.52 -10.23
CA LYS A 206 -8.79 -27.63 -11.38
C LYS A 206 -9.90 -26.63 -11.80
N LYS A 207 -10.58 -25.91 -10.90
CA LYS A 207 -11.41 -24.76 -11.33
C LYS A 207 -10.53 -23.53 -11.53
N ILE A 208 -10.33 -23.15 -12.79
CA ILE A 208 -9.29 -22.19 -13.25
C ILE A 208 -9.52 -20.76 -12.71
N PHE A 209 -10.75 -20.41 -12.31
CA PHE A 209 -11.10 -19.20 -11.57
C PHE A 209 -12.21 -19.52 -10.55
N GLY A 210 -12.20 -18.89 -9.37
CA GLY A 210 -13.30 -19.04 -8.39
C GLY A 210 -14.57 -18.32 -8.88
N THR A 211 -15.75 -18.69 -8.38
CA THR A 211 -17.05 -18.14 -8.87
C THR A 211 -17.07 -16.62 -8.92
N ASN A 212 -16.65 -15.93 -7.85
CA ASN A 212 -16.61 -14.46 -7.83
C ASN A 212 -15.64 -13.88 -8.87
N THR A 213 -14.46 -14.50 -9.05
CA THR A 213 -13.47 -14.03 -10.04
C THR A 213 -14.01 -14.22 -11.45
N SER A 214 -14.64 -15.36 -11.74
CA SER A 214 -15.25 -15.62 -13.04
C SER A 214 -16.37 -14.63 -13.34
N ASN A 215 -17.27 -14.40 -12.37
CA ASN A 215 -18.36 -13.44 -12.56
C ASN A 215 -17.84 -12.01 -12.78
N LEU A 216 -16.81 -11.60 -12.04
CA LEU A 216 -16.15 -10.31 -12.27
C LEU A 216 -15.58 -10.21 -13.69
N ILE A 217 -14.87 -11.23 -14.16
CA ILE A 217 -14.31 -11.24 -15.52
C ILE A 217 -15.42 -11.14 -16.58
N LEU A 218 -16.54 -11.84 -16.39
CA LEU A 218 -17.61 -11.94 -17.39
C LEU A 218 -18.57 -10.74 -17.39
N GLN A 219 -18.75 -10.07 -16.25
CA GLN A 219 -19.84 -9.10 -16.07
C GLN A 219 -19.37 -7.69 -15.71
N SER A 220 -18.10 -7.50 -15.36
CA SER A 220 -17.63 -6.18 -14.94
C SER A 220 -17.38 -5.26 -16.12
N GLU A 221 -17.97 -4.07 -16.07
CA GLU A 221 -17.66 -2.96 -16.99
C GLU A 221 -16.25 -2.36 -16.70
N VAL A 222 -15.74 -2.55 -15.49
CA VAL A 222 -14.39 -2.14 -15.08
C VAL A 222 -13.42 -3.28 -15.38
N PRO A 223 -12.30 -3.04 -16.09
CA PRO A 223 -11.34 -4.09 -16.41
C PRO A 223 -10.82 -4.86 -15.19
N VAL A 224 -10.79 -6.19 -15.29
CA VAL A 224 -10.40 -7.09 -14.18
C VAL A 224 -9.02 -7.68 -14.40
N ILE A 225 -8.12 -7.48 -13.45
CA ILE A 225 -6.79 -8.08 -13.41
C ILE A 225 -6.81 -9.27 -12.45
N ALA A 226 -6.88 -10.48 -13.02
CA ALA A 226 -6.81 -11.71 -12.26
C ALA A 226 -5.35 -12.09 -11.96
N VAL A 227 -4.95 -11.98 -10.69
CA VAL A 227 -3.57 -12.25 -10.26
C VAL A 227 -3.45 -13.72 -9.80
N PRO A 228 -2.62 -14.55 -10.46
CA PRO A 228 -2.45 -15.94 -10.07
C PRO A 228 -1.67 -16.06 -8.75
N ASN A 229 -1.94 -17.12 -7.98
CA ASN A 229 -1.22 -17.40 -6.73
C ASN A 229 0.28 -17.70 -6.91
N THR A 230 0.69 -18.05 -8.13
CA THR A 230 2.10 -18.27 -8.51
C THR A 230 2.83 -16.97 -8.85
N TYR A 231 2.14 -15.83 -8.91
CA TYR A 231 2.76 -14.55 -9.22
C TYR A 231 3.81 -14.18 -8.15
N ARG A 232 4.98 -13.72 -8.62
CA ARG A 232 6.03 -13.14 -7.78
C ARG A 232 6.20 -11.68 -8.20
N HIS A 233 6.52 -10.81 -7.26
CA HIS A 233 6.61 -9.37 -7.49
C HIS A 233 7.73 -9.03 -8.50
N VAL A 234 7.37 -8.92 -9.78
CA VAL A 234 8.26 -8.56 -10.88
C VAL A 234 7.65 -7.43 -11.69
N LYS A 235 8.49 -6.58 -12.29
CA LYS A 235 8.02 -5.49 -13.15
C LYS A 235 7.30 -6.08 -14.37
N ILE A 236 6.12 -5.54 -14.69
CA ILE A 236 5.41 -5.84 -15.95
C ILE A 236 6.20 -5.17 -17.08
N LYS A 237 6.78 -5.98 -17.97
CA LYS A 237 7.61 -5.50 -19.09
C LYS A 237 6.99 -5.78 -20.46
N SER A 238 6.08 -6.75 -20.54
CA SER A 238 5.47 -7.20 -21.79
C SER A 238 4.00 -7.54 -21.59
N VAL A 239 3.17 -7.06 -22.51
CA VAL A 239 1.72 -7.31 -22.60
C VAL A 239 1.45 -8.11 -23.86
N LEU A 240 0.94 -9.33 -23.71
CA LEU A 240 0.43 -10.11 -24.84
C LEU A 240 -1.07 -9.91 -24.94
N TYR A 241 -1.53 -9.25 -25.98
CA TYR A 241 -2.96 -9.05 -26.27
C TYR A 241 -3.42 -10.10 -27.28
N ALA A 242 -4.21 -11.08 -26.81
CA ALA A 242 -4.81 -12.08 -27.68
C ALA A 242 -6.13 -11.54 -28.25
N THR A 243 -6.20 -11.43 -29.58
CA THR A 243 -7.31 -10.80 -30.30
C THR A 243 -7.95 -11.73 -31.31
N ASP A 244 -9.27 -11.62 -31.45
CA ASP A 244 -10.07 -12.21 -32.51
C ASP A 244 -10.20 -11.26 -33.74
N LEU A 245 -9.67 -10.04 -33.63
CA LEU A 245 -9.71 -8.94 -34.59
C LEU A 245 -11.07 -8.24 -34.78
N SER A 246 -12.10 -8.59 -34.01
CA SER A 246 -13.47 -8.08 -34.20
C SER A 246 -13.60 -6.58 -33.88
N ASP A 247 -13.06 -6.14 -32.74
CA ASP A 247 -13.20 -4.76 -32.22
C ASP A 247 -11.82 -4.08 -32.04
N LEU A 248 -10.88 -4.46 -32.89
CA LEU A 248 -9.43 -4.28 -32.71
C LEU A 248 -9.00 -2.84 -32.37
N GLU A 249 -9.57 -1.82 -33.02
CA GLU A 249 -9.19 -0.42 -32.77
C GLU A 249 -9.51 0.03 -31.34
N LYS A 250 -10.72 -0.28 -30.88
CA LYS A 250 -11.23 0.10 -29.56
C LYS A 250 -10.51 -0.68 -28.46
N GLU A 251 -10.26 -1.96 -28.69
CA GLU A 251 -9.52 -2.82 -27.77
C GLU A 251 -8.05 -2.40 -27.68
N MET A 252 -7.41 -2.14 -28.81
CA MET A 252 -6.02 -1.67 -28.86
C MET A 252 -5.84 -0.35 -28.09
N LYS A 253 -6.80 0.59 -28.19
CA LYS A 253 -6.76 1.82 -27.41
C LYS A 253 -6.67 1.53 -25.89
N LYS A 254 -7.50 0.62 -25.38
CA LYS A 254 -7.48 0.22 -23.95
C LYS A 254 -6.17 -0.49 -23.58
N VAL A 255 -5.65 -1.36 -24.45
CA VAL A 255 -4.36 -2.05 -24.24
C VAL A 255 -3.20 -1.06 -24.16
N VAL A 256 -3.18 -0.07 -25.06
CA VAL A 256 -2.17 1.00 -25.11
C VAL A 256 -2.25 1.91 -23.88
N GLU A 257 -3.45 2.30 -23.46
CA GLU A 257 -3.69 3.09 -22.24
C GLU A 257 -3.19 2.37 -20.98
N PHE A 258 -3.35 1.04 -20.91
CA PHE A 258 -2.81 0.23 -19.82
C PHE A 258 -1.29 0.06 -19.88
N ALA A 259 -0.72 -0.23 -21.05
CA ALA A 259 0.68 -0.62 -21.19
C ALA A 259 1.66 0.57 -21.17
N ASN A 260 1.28 1.72 -21.72
CA ASN A 260 2.17 2.88 -21.86
C ASN A 260 2.68 3.42 -20.51
N PRO A 261 1.85 3.61 -19.47
CA PRO A 261 2.32 4.07 -18.15
C PRO A 261 3.31 3.09 -17.50
N LEU A 262 3.25 1.81 -17.86
CA LEU A 262 4.16 0.78 -17.36
C LEU A 262 5.49 0.75 -18.13
N GLY A 263 5.54 1.41 -19.30
CA GLY A 263 6.63 1.26 -20.27
C GLY A 263 6.76 -0.18 -20.76
N ALA A 264 5.63 -0.89 -20.87
CA ALA A 264 5.60 -2.29 -21.32
C ALA A 264 5.51 -2.37 -22.84
N GLU A 265 6.23 -3.33 -23.43
CA GLU A 265 6.10 -3.67 -24.85
C GLU A 265 4.78 -4.40 -25.10
N ILE A 266 4.09 -4.06 -26.17
CA ILE A 266 2.81 -4.67 -26.56
C ILE A 266 3.06 -5.65 -27.70
N GLU A 267 2.58 -6.88 -27.53
CA GLU A 267 2.53 -7.89 -28.58
C GLU A 267 1.08 -8.25 -28.85
N LEU A 268 0.61 -7.95 -30.07
CA LEU A 268 -0.69 -8.41 -30.55
C LEU A 268 -0.54 -9.84 -31.07
N LEU A 269 -1.33 -10.77 -30.55
CA LEU A 269 -1.39 -12.15 -30.98
C LEU A 269 -2.74 -12.45 -31.61
N HIS A 270 -2.72 -12.94 -32.83
CA HIS A 270 -3.89 -13.54 -33.47
C HIS A 270 -3.60 -15.01 -33.83
N LEU A 271 -4.54 -15.88 -33.49
CA LEU A 271 -4.48 -17.30 -33.83
C LEU A 271 -5.27 -17.55 -35.11
N ASN A 272 -4.57 -17.77 -36.22
CA ASN A 272 -5.22 -17.99 -37.52
C ASN A 272 -5.88 -19.36 -37.55
N TYR A 273 -7.18 -19.37 -37.83
CA TYR A 273 -7.89 -20.54 -38.33
C TYR A 273 -7.65 -20.67 -39.84
N PRO A 274 -7.77 -21.89 -40.42
CA PRO A 274 -7.59 -22.09 -41.86
C PRO A 274 -8.52 -21.23 -42.74
N SER A 275 -9.63 -20.76 -42.17
CA SER A 275 -10.59 -19.84 -42.80
C SER A 275 -10.09 -18.40 -42.94
N ASP A 276 -9.04 -18.00 -42.21
CA ASP A 276 -8.70 -16.58 -41.97
C ASP A 276 -7.78 -16.00 -43.05
N ILE A 277 -7.94 -16.45 -44.29
CA ILE A 277 -7.02 -16.25 -45.42
C ILE A 277 -6.64 -14.76 -45.60
N VAL A 278 -5.37 -14.42 -45.29
CA VAL A 278 -4.51 -13.35 -45.85
C VAL A 278 -4.89 -11.87 -45.59
N PHE A 279 -6.07 -11.54 -45.07
CA PHE A 279 -6.49 -10.13 -44.86
C PHE A 279 -5.99 -9.47 -43.56
N ASN A 280 -5.49 -10.24 -42.60
CA ASN A 280 -5.29 -9.75 -41.22
C ASN A 280 -4.07 -8.82 -41.06
N SER A 281 -2.99 -8.98 -41.84
CA SER A 281 -1.75 -8.21 -41.66
C SER A 281 -1.92 -6.72 -41.94
N LYS A 282 -2.56 -6.35 -43.06
CA LYS A 282 -2.78 -4.94 -43.43
C LYS A 282 -3.69 -4.22 -42.43
N VAL A 283 -4.71 -4.91 -41.92
CA VAL A 283 -5.61 -4.36 -40.90
C VAL A 283 -4.82 -4.08 -39.62
N ILE A 284 -4.05 -5.05 -39.15
CA ILE A 284 -3.20 -4.91 -37.96
C ILE A 284 -2.18 -3.78 -38.14
N GLU A 285 -1.46 -3.73 -39.27
CA GLU A 285 -0.48 -2.68 -39.56
C GLU A 285 -1.11 -1.28 -39.57
N ASN A 286 -2.30 -1.13 -40.16
CA ASN A 286 -3.03 0.14 -40.17
C ASN A 286 -3.44 0.58 -38.77
N ILE A 287 -3.85 -0.35 -37.90
CA ILE A 287 -4.17 -0.05 -36.50
C ILE A 287 -2.89 0.33 -35.74
N ILE A 288 -1.79 -0.42 -35.90
CA ILE A 288 -0.52 -0.11 -35.24
C ILE A 288 -0.02 1.30 -35.59
N ARG A 289 -0.16 1.73 -36.84
CA ARG A 289 0.21 3.09 -37.29
C ARG A 289 -0.54 4.21 -36.54
N LYS A 290 -1.72 3.94 -35.97
CA LYS A 290 -2.47 4.92 -35.16
C LYS A 290 -1.83 5.17 -33.78
N PHE A 291 -0.88 4.32 -33.35
CA PHE A 291 -0.22 4.40 -32.04
C PHE A 291 1.32 4.52 -32.15
N PRO A 292 1.86 5.56 -32.82
CA PRO A 292 3.29 5.67 -33.16
C PRO A 292 4.23 5.81 -31.96
N LYS A 293 3.70 6.17 -30.77
CA LYS A 293 4.48 6.32 -29.53
C LYS A 293 4.63 5.03 -28.74
N SER A 294 3.92 3.96 -29.14
CA SER A 294 3.88 2.69 -28.43
C SER A 294 4.73 1.65 -29.15
N HIS A 295 5.50 0.87 -28.38
CA HIS A 295 6.27 -0.26 -28.91
C HIS A 295 5.32 -1.44 -29.13
N ILE A 296 4.75 -1.54 -30.33
CA ILE A 296 3.80 -2.58 -30.70
C ILE A 296 4.41 -3.49 -31.77
N LYS A 297 4.44 -4.79 -31.49
CA LYS A 297 4.68 -5.84 -32.48
C LYS A 297 3.45 -6.73 -32.61
N TYR A 298 3.39 -7.54 -33.67
CA TYR A 298 2.33 -8.52 -33.85
C TYR A 298 2.88 -9.90 -34.23
N SER A 299 2.16 -10.93 -33.82
CA SER A 299 2.43 -12.34 -34.11
C SER A 299 1.15 -13.00 -34.63
N LEU A 300 1.26 -13.61 -35.81
CA LEU A 300 0.20 -14.41 -36.41
C LEU A 300 0.62 -15.88 -36.30
N GLU A 301 -0.05 -16.65 -35.45
CA GLU A 301 0.28 -18.06 -35.24
C GLU A 301 -0.87 -18.95 -35.71
N ASN A 302 -0.57 -20.01 -36.45
CA ASN A 302 -1.61 -20.92 -36.92
C ASN A 302 -2.12 -21.77 -35.76
N ILE A 303 -3.44 -21.89 -35.63
CA ILE A 303 -4.04 -22.72 -34.60
C ILE A 303 -3.80 -24.20 -34.92
N ASN A 304 -3.46 -24.99 -33.89
CA ASN A 304 -3.50 -26.43 -34.00
C ASN A 304 -4.93 -26.92 -33.71
N LEU A 305 -5.62 -27.36 -34.76
CA LEU A 305 -7.02 -27.82 -34.72
C LEU A 305 -7.22 -29.10 -33.88
N LEU A 306 -6.16 -29.82 -33.52
CA LEU A 306 -6.24 -30.97 -32.62
C LEU A 306 -6.46 -30.56 -31.16
N TYR A 307 -6.27 -29.28 -30.85
CA TYR A 307 -6.36 -28.75 -29.49
C TYR A 307 -7.36 -27.59 -29.43
N ASN A 308 -7.97 -27.40 -28.25
CA ASN A 308 -8.82 -26.25 -28.02
C ASN A 308 -8.02 -24.93 -27.91
N LEU A 309 -8.73 -23.80 -27.92
CA LEU A 309 -8.14 -22.47 -27.83
C LEU A 309 -7.24 -22.29 -26.58
N VAL A 310 -7.67 -22.82 -25.44
CA VAL A 310 -6.92 -22.71 -24.17
C VAL A 310 -5.54 -23.37 -24.29
N VAL A 311 -5.46 -24.56 -24.88
CA VAL A 311 -4.19 -25.28 -25.06
C VAL A 311 -3.29 -24.56 -26.07
N ASN A 312 -3.87 -24.04 -27.15
CA ASN A 312 -3.13 -23.22 -28.12
C ASN A 312 -2.54 -21.95 -27.46
N LEU A 313 -3.36 -21.20 -26.72
CA LEU A 313 -2.91 -20.02 -25.97
C LEU A 313 -1.82 -20.38 -24.95
N GLN A 314 -1.95 -21.50 -24.23
CA GLN A 314 -0.91 -21.96 -23.31
C GLN A 314 0.42 -22.25 -24.00
N ALA A 315 0.40 -22.82 -25.20
CA ALA A 315 1.61 -23.06 -25.99
C ALA A 315 2.29 -21.73 -26.37
N VAL A 316 1.49 -20.74 -26.81
CA VAL A 316 2.00 -19.40 -27.15
C VAL A 316 2.53 -18.67 -25.91
N ILE A 317 1.81 -18.69 -24.78
CA ILE A 317 2.27 -18.10 -23.52
C ILE A 317 3.59 -18.71 -23.05
N LYS A 318 3.79 -20.03 -23.22
CA LYS A 318 5.07 -20.69 -22.90
C LYS A 318 6.22 -20.25 -23.80
N LYS A 319 5.93 -19.99 -25.08
CA LYS A 319 6.90 -19.52 -26.09
C LYS A 319 7.30 -18.07 -25.86
N HIS A 320 6.32 -17.18 -25.73
CA HIS A 320 6.52 -15.73 -25.65
C HIS A 320 6.81 -15.22 -24.24
N LYS A 321 6.37 -15.95 -23.21
CA LYS A 321 6.58 -15.63 -21.78
C LYS A 321 6.20 -14.18 -21.42
N PRO A 322 4.98 -13.72 -21.77
CA PRO A 322 4.57 -12.36 -21.44
C PRO A 322 4.44 -12.13 -19.93
N SER A 323 4.55 -10.88 -19.51
CA SER A 323 4.30 -10.52 -18.10
C SER A 323 2.81 -10.58 -17.77
N ILE A 324 1.96 -10.24 -18.73
CA ILE A 324 0.50 -10.29 -18.61
C ILE A 324 -0.12 -10.68 -19.97
N LEU A 325 -1.19 -11.48 -19.90
CA LEU A 325 -2.07 -11.77 -21.04
C LEU A 325 -3.31 -10.87 -20.90
N VAL A 326 -3.65 -10.15 -21.97
CA VAL A 326 -4.87 -9.36 -22.08
C VAL A 326 -5.79 -10.03 -23.09
N MET A 327 -7.06 -10.14 -22.71
CA MET A 327 -8.14 -10.70 -23.52
C MET A 327 -9.38 -9.82 -23.32
N PHE A 328 -10.22 -9.77 -24.33
CA PHE A 328 -11.55 -9.18 -24.25
C PHE A 328 -12.60 -10.29 -24.32
N THR A 329 -13.72 -10.08 -23.65
CA THR A 329 -14.86 -10.99 -23.64
C THR A 329 -16.05 -10.23 -24.21
N ASP A 330 -16.79 -10.88 -25.11
CA ASP A 330 -18.02 -10.36 -25.69
C ASP A 330 -19.23 -10.41 -24.74
#